data_AF-K1TKY2-F1
#
_entry.id   AF-K1TKY2-F1
#
_cell.length_a   1.000
_cell.length_b   1.000
_cell.length_c   1.000
_cell.angle_alpha   90.00
_cell.angle_beta   90.00
_cell.angle_gamma   90.00
#
_symmetry.space_group_name_H-M   'P 1'
#
loop_
_entity.id
_entity.type
_entity.pdbx_description
1 polymer ?
#
loop_
_entity_poly.entity_id
_entity_poly.type
_entity_poly.pdbx_seq_one_letter_code
_entity_poly.pdbx_strand_id
1 'polypeptide(L)'
;WIDVALGTTPAEQYTRATVNGNMGDVRVHYYVDDVCAWQNLPLTLPGWHAADGDGDGNMKTIAIECIMSSKYDSDDKKSEDNCAKLAAALLNKYKLDINHLYTHNHWYSKKYCPAYILPHWKSFVDKVKSYMKKSSTTSTSSSTSATPTLYRVRKSWSDINSQIGAFSSLDRAKKACKTGYSVFDANGKVVYPK
;
A
#
# COMPACT_ATOMS: atom_id res chain seq x y z
N TRP A 1 20.80 -0.76 9.51
CA TRP A 1 19.93 0.34 9.08
C TRP A 1 20.34 0.70 7.66
N ILE A 2 19.40 0.74 6.72
CA ILE A 2 19.68 1.06 5.31
C ILE A 2 19.94 2.57 5.19
N ASP A 3 20.94 2.98 4.40
CA ASP A 3 21.21 4.40 4.12
C ASP A 3 20.02 5.04 3.37
N VAL A 4 19.54 6.19 3.87
CA VAL A 4 18.30 6.81 3.41
C VAL A 4 18.56 7.98 2.47
N ALA A 5 17.92 7.96 1.30
CA ALA A 5 17.88 9.13 0.42
C ALA A 5 17.00 10.22 1.05
N LEU A 6 17.51 11.46 1.14
CA LEU A 6 16.76 12.59 1.69
C LEU A 6 15.41 12.78 0.97
N GLY A 7 14.34 12.99 1.74
CA GLY A 7 13.00 13.29 1.23
C GLY A 7 12.15 12.09 0.80
N THR A 8 12.61 10.86 1.03
CA THR A 8 11.86 9.63 0.73
C THR A 8 11.14 9.10 1.98
N THR A 9 10.00 8.43 1.80
CA THR A 9 9.29 7.77 2.90
C THR A 9 9.93 6.40 3.21
N PRO A 10 9.72 5.82 4.41
CA PRO A 10 10.25 4.50 4.72
C PRO A 10 9.87 3.42 3.70
N ALA A 11 8.62 3.39 3.22
CA ALA A 11 8.17 2.41 2.21
C ALA A 11 8.93 2.54 0.88
N GLU A 12 9.22 3.77 0.46
CA GLU A 12 10.05 4.02 -0.71
C GLU A 12 11.48 3.53 -0.49
N GLN A 13 12.05 3.76 0.69
CA GLN A 13 13.42 3.38 1.02
C GLN A 13 13.61 1.86 1.00
N TYR A 14 12.70 1.10 1.62
CA TYR A 14 12.76 -0.37 1.59
C TYR A 14 12.62 -0.93 0.17
N THR A 15 11.80 -0.29 -0.67
CA THR A 15 11.68 -0.66 -2.09
C THR A 15 13.01 -0.44 -2.81
N ARG A 16 13.65 0.72 -2.63
CA ARG A 16 14.97 1.02 -3.22
C ARG A 16 16.06 0.08 -2.69
N ALA A 17 16.02 -0.27 -1.41
CA ALA A 17 16.96 -1.21 -0.79
C ALA A 17 16.88 -2.60 -1.42
N THR A 18 15.66 -3.05 -1.75
CA THR A 18 15.45 -4.34 -2.42
C THR A 18 16.08 -4.36 -3.81
N VAL A 19 15.89 -3.28 -4.59
CA VAL A 19 16.48 -3.14 -5.93
C VAL A 19 18.01 -3.10 -5.90
N ASN A 20 18.60 -2.49 -4.88
CA ASN A 20 20.05 -2.37 -4.75
C ASN A 20 20.73 -3.63 -4.16
N GLY A 21 19.98 -4.72 -3.95
CA GLY A 21 20.52 -5.99 -3.42
C GLY A 21 20.72 -6.03 -1.90
N ASN A 22 20.41 -4.96 -1.19
CA ASN A 22 20.63 -4.84 0.26
C ASN A 22 19.68 -5.73 1.09
N MET A 23 18.65 -6.31 0.47
CA MET A 23 17.69 -7.22 1.11
C MET A 23 18.00 -8.71 0.88
N GLY A 24 19.15 -9.04 0.27
CA GLY A 24 19.50 -10.42 -0.06
C GLY A 24 18.46 -11.07 -0.97
N ASP A 25 17.99 -12.26 -0.60
CA ASP A 25 16.94 -12.97 -1.35
C ASP A 25 15.52 -12.58 -0.92
N VAL A 26 15.33 -11.72 0.08
CA VAL A 26 14.00 -11.36 0.57
C VAL A 26 13.23 -10.60 -0.50
N ARG A 27 12.03 -11.07 -0.84
CA ARG A 27 11.13 -10.41 -1.81
C ARG A 27 9.72 -10.33 -1.24
N VAL A 28 9.21 -9.11 -1.12
CA VAL A 28 7.82 -8.83 -0.72
C VAL A 28 7.14 -7.96 -1.78
N HIS A 29 5.83 -8.03 -1.87
CA HIS A 29 5.06 -7.31 -2.88
C HIS A 29 4.83 -5.86 -2.51
N TYR A 30 4.61 -5.56 -1.23
CA TYR A 30 4.38 -4.20 -0.76
C TYR A 30 5.17 -3.87 0.48
N TYR A 31 5.65 -2.63 0.54
CA TYR A 31 6.03 -1.94 1.76
C TYR A 31 5.00 -0.86 2.05
N VAL A 32 4.54 -0.75 3.30
CA VAL A 32 3.52 0.21 3.71
C VAL A 32 4.03 1.01 4.90
N ASP A 33 3.91 2.33 4.83
CA ASP A 33 4.19 3.25 5.93
C ASP A 33 2.95 4.11 6.23
N ASP A 34 3.11 5.10 7.11
CA ASP A 34 2.03 6.01 7.49
C ASP A 34 1.58 6.93 6.33
N VAL A 35 2.40 7.12 5.29
CA VAL A 35 2.13 8.02 4.16
C VAL A 35 1.51 7.27 2.99
N CYS A 36 2.04 6.10 2.65
CA CYS A 36 1.79 5.41 1.38
C CYS A 36 2.05 3.89 1.44
N ALA A 37 1.73 3.23 0.32
CA ALA A 37 2.12 1.85 0.04
C ALA A 37 2.91 1.84 -1.28
N TRP A 38 4.12 1.25 -1.26
CA TRP A 38 4.95 1.05 -2.43
C TRP A 38 4.89 -0.40 -2.88
N GLN A 39 4.58 -0.60 -4.16
CA GLN A 39 4.68 -1.93 -4.77
C GLN A 39 6.12 -2.20 -5.18
N ASN A 40 6.70 -3.26 -4.61
CA ASN A 40 8.07 -3.67 -4.84
C ASN A 40 8.18 -4.87 -5.80
N LEU A 41 7.20 -5.79 -5.78
CA LEU A 41 7.17 -6.97 -6.66
C LEU A 41 5.82 -7.04 -7.42
N PRO A 42 5.82 -7.38 -8.72
CA PRO A 42 4.59 -7.71 -9.45
C PRO A 42 3.81 -8.83 -8.75
N LEU A 43 2.48 -8.69 -8.66
CA LEU A 43 1.60 -9.67 -7.97
C LEU A 43 1.50 -11.02 -8.69
N THR A 44 2.05 -11.10 -9.91
CA THR A 44 2.11 -12.32 -10.72
C THR A 44 3.36 -13.15 -10.45
N LEU A 45 4.29 -12.65 -9.61
CA LEU A 45 5.53 -13.33 -9.27
C LEU A 45 5.50 -13.80 -7.81
N PRO A 46 6.09 -14.98 -7.52
CA PRO A 46 6.26 -15.45 -6.15
C PRO A 46 7.27 -14.57 -5.40
N GLY A 47 7.07 -14.44 -4.09
CA GLY A 47 7.99 -13.76 -3.20
C GLY A 47 8.88 -14.74 -2.44
N TRP A 48 9.78 -14.20 -1.61
CA TRP A 48 10.61 -14.98 -0.70
C TRP A 48 10.59 -14.31 0.66
N HIS A 49 9.59 -14.66 1.46
CA HIS A 49 9.22 -13.93 2.67
C HIS A 49 8.66 -14.83 3.78
N ALA A 50 8.02 -15.96 3.46
CA ALA A 50 7.31 -16.80 4.41
C ALA A 50 8.20 -17.84 5.10
N ALA A 51 9.43 -18.05 4.61
CA ALA A 51 10.40 -19.02 5.16
C ALA A 51 9.92 -20.48 5.13
N ASP A 52 9.12 -20.83 4.12
CA ASP A 52 8.54 -22.15 3.90
C ASP A 52 9.04 -22.82 2.60
N GLY A 53 10.16 -22.35 2.05
CA GLY A 53 10.72 -22.87 0.80
C GLY A 53 9.76 -22.65 -0.37
N ASP A 54 9.50 -23.70 -1.16
CA ASP A 54 8.51 -23.68 -2.25
C ASP A 54 7.06 -23.87 -1.74
N GLY A 55 6.82 -23.62 -0.45
CA GLY A 55 5.51 -23.71 0.18
C GLY A 55 4.53 -22.61 -0.26
N ASP A 56 3.27 -22.78 0.14
CA ASP A 56 2.18 -21.90 -0.26
C ASP A 56 2.35 -20.46 0.21
N GLY A 57 3.05 -20.23 1.33
CA GLY A 57 3.38 -18.91 1.83
C GLY A 57 4.17 -18.11 0.79
N ASN A 58 5.31 -18.62 0.33
CA ASN A 58 6.11 -17.95 -0.70
C ASN A 58 5.45 -17.96 -2.09
N MET A 59 4.83 -19.09 -2.46
CA MET A 59 4.44 -19.35 -3.86
C MET A 59 3.04 -18.87 -4.22
N LYS A 60 2.14 -18.70 -3.24
CA LYS A 60 0.71 -18.44 -3.49
C LYS A 60 0.15 -17.26 -2.69
N THR A 61 0.97 -16.48 -2.02
CA THR A 61 0.50 -15.30 -1.28
C THR A 61 1.12 -13.98 -1.76
N ILE A 62 0.46 -12.89 -1.39
CA ILE A 62 0.96 -11.53 -1.57
C ILE A 62 1.47 -11.04 -0.21
N ALA A 63 2.75 -10.69 -0.13
CA ALA A 63 3.39 -10.18 1.08
C ALA A 63 3.26 -8.67 1.20
N ILE A 64 2.86 -8.23 2.40
CA ILE A 64 2.76 -6.83 2.78
C ILE A 64 3.62 -6.62 4.03
N GLU A 65 4.69 -5.86 3.91
CA GLU A 65 5.50 -5.41 5.04
C GLU A 65 4.96 -4.09 5.57
N CYS A 66 4.49 -4.10 6.82
CA CYS A 66 4.00 -2.93 7.52
C CYS A 66 5.15 -2.30 8.31
N ILE A 67 5.64 -1.15 7.86
CA ILE A 67 6.78 -0.47 8.47
C ILE A 67 6.31 0.19 9.75
N MET A 68 6.79 -0.33 10.86
CA MET A 68 6.45 0.09 12.21
C MET A 68 7.66 -0.05 13.15
N SER A 69 7.60 0.63 14.29
CA SER A 69 8.60 0.59 15.33
C SER A 69 8.03 0.09 16.66
N SER A 70 8.92 -0.19 17.62
CA SER A 70 8.54 -0.56 18.99
C SER A 70 7.88 0.57 19.78
N LYS A 71 7.90 1.80 19.27
CA LYS A 71 7.24 2.95 19.92
C LYS A 71 5.72 2.85 19.80
N TYR A 72 5.23 2.24 18.72
CA TYR A 72 3.81 2.12 18.40
C TYR A 72 3.08 3.47 18.51
N ASP A 73 3.71 4.51 17.96
CA ASP A 73 3.23 5.89 18.01
C ASP A 73 2.11 6.17 16.99
N SER A 74 1.80 7.44 16.75
CA SER A 74 0.75 7.82 15.79
C SER A 74 1.07 7.41 14.35
N ASP A 75 2.34 7.41 13.98
CA ASP A 75 2.78 7.06 12.63
C ASP A 75 2.72 5.55 12.46
N ASP A 76 3.18 4.79 13.46
CA ASP A 76 3.04 3.32 13.48
C ASP A 76 1.58 2.87 13.37
N LYS A 77 0.67 3.50 14.14
CA LYS A 77 -0.77 3.20 14.08
C LYS A 77 -1.39 3.53 12.72
N LYS A 78 -0.90 4.58 12.07
CA LYS A 78 -1.35 4.99 10.74
C LYS A 78 -0.79 4.08 9.65
N SER A 79 0.44 3.60 9.81
CA SER A 79 1.04 2.54 8.98
C SER A 79 0.21 1.25 9.07
N GLU A 80 -0.15 0.82 10.29
CA GLU A 80 -1.03 -0.33 10.49
C GLU A 80 -2.39 -0.14 9.81
N ASP A 81 -3.00 1.05 9.94
CA ASP A 81 -4.27 1.36 9.30
C ASP A 81 -4.18 1.34 7.76
N ASN A 82 -3.10 1.88 7.19
CA ASN A 82 -2.84 1.80 5.76
C ASN A 82 -2.63 0.35 5.30
N CYS A 83 -1.92 -0.46 6.09
CA CYS A 83 -1.72 -1.88 5.81
C CYS A 83 -3.07 -2.63 5.82
N ALA A 84 -3.94 -2.36 6.80
CA ALA A 84 -5.28 -2.95 6.85
C ALA A 84 -6.14 -2.56 5.64
N LYS A 85 -6.05 -1.32 5.16
CA LYS A 85 -6.73 -0.87 3.92
C LYS A 85 -6.22 -1.61 2.69
N LEU A 86 -4.90 -1.76 2.56
CA LEU A 86 -4.29 -2.46 1.43
C LEU A 86 -4.67 -3.95 1.44
N ALA A 87 -4.59 -4.61 2.59
CA ALA A 87 -5.02 -6.00 2.75
C ALA A 87 -6.49 -6.19 2.34
N ALA A 88 -7.38 -5.31 2.81
CA ALA A 88 -8.80 -5.35 2.43
C ALA A 88 -9.01 -5.14 0.92
N ALA A 89 -8.28 -4.20 0.31
CA ALA A 89 -8.36 -3.95 -1.12
C ALA A 89 -7.89 -5.15 -1.96
N LEU A 90 -6.82 -5.83 -1.54
CA LEU A 90 -6.31 -7.03 -2.20
C LEU A 90 -7.27 -8.21 -2.07
N LEU A 91 -7.78 -8.48 -0.86
CA LEU A 91 -8.77 -9.54 -0.65
C LEU A 91 -10.01 -9.32 -1.55
N ASN A 92 -10.54 -8.10 -1.57
CA ASN A 92 -11.66 -7.76 -2.44
C ASN A 92 -11.33 -7.90 -3.94
N LYS A 93 -10.17 -7.41 -4.38
CA LYS A 93 -9.72 -7.49 -5.78
C LYS A 93 -9.69 -8.93 -6.28
N TYR A 94 -9.25 -9.87 -5.44
CA TYR A 94 -9.14 -11.28 -5.77
C TYR A 94 -10.36 -12.11 -5.33
N LYS A 95 -11.41 -11.46 -4.81
CA LYS A 95 -12.64 -12.10 -4.33
C LYS A 95 -12.38 -13.15 -3.24
N LEU A 96 -11.39 -12.88 -2.39
CA LEU A 96 -11.03 -13.72 -1.25
C LEU A 96 -11.74 -13.24 0.01
N ASP A 97 -12.12 -14.18 0.87
CA ASP A 97 -12.66 -13.86 2.19
C ASP A 97 -11.54 -13.56 3.20
N ILE A 98 -11.92 -13.23 4.43
CA ILE A 98 -10.97 -12.89 5.49
C ILE A 98 -10.07 -14.06 5.92
N ASN A 99 -10.44 -15.30 5.62
CA ASN A 99 -9.66 -16.48 6.00
C ASN A 99 -8.39 -16.65 5.15
N HIS A 100 -8.26 -15.84 4.09
CA HIS A 100 -7.07 -15.74 3.24
C HIS A 100 -6.10 -14.64 3.69
N LEU A 101 -6.26 -14.13 4.93
CA LEU A 101 -5.35 -13.20 5.56
C LEU A 101 -4.50 -13.93 6.61
N TYR A 102 -3.19 -14.02 6.35
CA TYR A 102 -2.25 -14.78 7.18
C TYR A 102 -1.24 -13.85 7.84
N THR A 103 -0.74 -14.25 9.01
CA THR A 103 0.49 -13.67 9.58
C THR A 103 1.71 -14.42 9.02
N HIS A 104 2.92 -13.84 9.12
CA HIS A 104 4.12 -14.64 8.85
C HIS A 104 4.26 -15.78 9.88
N ASN A 105 3.89 -15.54 11.14
CA ASN A 105 3.90 -16.57 12.18
C ASN A 105 3.03 -17.81 11.85
N HIS A 106 1.99 -17.67 11.03
CA HIS A 106 1.21 -18.80 10.50
C HIS A 106 2.07 -19.75 9.65
N TRP A 107 2.89 -19.21 8.76
CA TRP A 107 3.76 -19.98 7.87
C TRP A 107 5.05 -20.45 8.55
N TYR A 108 5.59 -19.64 9.45
CA TYR A 108 6.81 -19.94 10.20
C TYR A 108 6.65 -19.61 11.69
N SER A 109 6.19 -20.60 12.45
CA SER A 109 5.84 -20.47 13.88
C SER A 109 7.00 -20.01 14.78
N LYS A 110 8.25 -20.21 14.34
CA LYS A 110 9.46 -19.78 15.06
C LYS A 110 9.73 -18.27 14.92
N LYS A 111 9.02 -17.54 14.06
CA LYS A 111 9.16 -16.09 13.90
C LYS A 111 7.95 -15.35 14.43
N TYR A 112 8.19 -14.46 15.38
CA TYR A 112 7.18 -13.57 15.94
C TYR A 112 6.95 -12.37 15.00
N CYS A 113 6.15 -12.57 13.96
CA CYS A 113 5.90 -11.56 12.93
C CYS A 113 4.45 -11.66 12.39
N PRO A 114 3.73 -10.54 12.24
CA PRO A 114 4.16 -9.14 12.43
C PRO A 114 4.25 -8.72 13.91
N ALA A 115 5.44 -8.34 14.41
CA ALA A 115 5.70 -8.22 15.85
C ALA A 115 4.77 -7.22 16.58
N TYR A 116 4.40 -6.13 15.91
CA TYR A 116 3.59 -5.07 16.51
C TYR A 116 2.09 -5.20 16.23
N ILE A 117 1.68 -6.13 15.38
CA ILE A 117 0.25 -6.37 15.06
C ILE A 117 -0.20 -7.71 15.68
N LEU A 118 0.70 -8.69 15.75
CA LEU A 118 0.44 -10.03 16.29
C LEU A 118 -0.17 -10.02 17.70
N PRO A 119 0.24 -9.16 18.67
CA PRO A 119 -0.41 -9.05 19.98
C PRO A 119 -1.91 -8.74 19.92
N HIS A 120 -2.37 -8.03 18.89
CA HIS A 120 -3.76 -7.61 18.69
C HIS A 120 -4.29 -8.02 17.31
N TRP A 121 -3.85 -9.19 16.82
CA TRP A 121 -4.20 -9.69 15.49
C TRP A 121 -5.71 -9.70 15.23
N LYS A 122 -6.51 -10.07 16.24
CA LYS A 122 -7.98 -10.04 16.15
C LYS A 122 -8.51 -8.64 15.79
N SER A 123 -8.01 -7.60 16.45
CA SER A 123 -8.41 -6.22 16.19
C SER A 123 -7.98 -5.77 14.79
N PHE A 124 -6.80 -6.20 14.32
CA PHE A 124 -6.35 -5.95 12.95
C PHE A 124 -7.28 -6.62 11.92
N VAL A 125 -7.61 -7.89 12.12
CA VAL A 125 -8.54 -8.65 11.26
C VAL A 125 -9.91 -7.97 11.21
N ASP A 126 -10.43 -7.51 12.36
CA ASP A 126 -11.72 -6.81 12.40
C ASP A 126 -11.67 -5.44 11.69
N LYS A 127 -10.52 -4.75 11.74
CA LYS A 127 -10.24 -3.54 10.95
C LYS A 127 -10.25 -3.83 9.44
N VAL A 128 -9.58 -4.89 8.99
CA VAL A 128 -9.59 -5.33 7.58
C VAL A 128 -11.00 -5.66 7.12
N LYS A 129 -11.78 -6.44 7.89
CA LYS A 129 -13.20 -6.73 7.58
C LYS A 129 -14.01 -5.46 7.40
N SER A 130 -13.77 -4.43 8.23
CA SER A 130 -14.48 -3.16 8.12
C SER A 130 -14.20 -2.46 6.78
N TYR A 131 -12.95 -2.49 6.30
CA TYR A 131 -12.55 -1.91 5.01
C TYR A 131 -13.05 -2.74 3.82
N MET A 132 -13.09 -4.06 3.95
CA MET A 132 -13.69 -4.94 2.93
C MET A 132 -15.16 -4.57 2.71
N LYS A 133 -15.93 -4.42 3.81
CA LYS A 133 -17.35 -4.02 3.77
C LYS A 133 -17.57 -2.64 3.17
N LYS A 134 -16.76 -1.64 3.55
CA LYS A 134 -16.86 -0.27 3.00
C LYS A 134 -16.73 -0.26 1.47
N SER A 135 -15.83 -1.09 0.93
CA SER A 135 -15.66 -1.23 -0.53
C SER A 135 -16.86 -1.89 -1.20
N SER A 136 -17.52 -2.85 -0.53
CA SER A 136 -18.76 -3.47 -1.04
C SER A 136 -19.97 -2.54 -0.98
N THR A 137 -20.08 -1.67 0.03
CA THR A 137 -21.18 -0.70 0.15
C THR A 137 -21.10 0.41 -0.91
N THR A 138 -19.92 0.68 -1.46
CA THR A 138 -19.77 1.57 -2.64
C THR A 138 -20.17 0.88 -3.96
N SER A 139 -20.50 -0.41 -3.94
CA SER A 139 -20.77 -1.21 -5.16
C SER A 139 -22.24 -1.63 -5.34
N THR A 140 -23.18 -1.14 -4.51
CA THR A 140 -24.63 -1.36 -4.70
C THR A 140 -25.37 -0.03 -4.81
N SER A 141 -25.11 0.66 -5.92
CA SER A 141 -26.06 1.58 -6.54
C SER A 141 -25.92 1.41 -8.05
N SER A 142 -27.01 0.94 -8.66
CA SER A 142 -27.26 0.79 -10.09
C SER A 142 -26.70 1.92 -10.96
N SER A 143 -26.03 1.52 -12.05
CA SER A 143 -25.97 2.18 -13.35
C SER A 143 -25.96 3.72 -13.38
N THR A 144 -24.77 4.33 -13.44
CA THR A 144 -24.36 5.28 -14.50
C THR A 144 -22.84 5.44 -14.41
N SER A 145 -22.14 5.36 -15.53
CA SER A 145 -20.70 5.59 -15.67
C SER A 145 -20.26 6.90 -15.00
N ALA A 146 -19.61 6.81 -13.84
CA ALA A 146 -18.84 7.91 -13.27
C ALA A 146 -17.51 7.34 -12.77
N THR A 147 -16.46 7.55 -13.58
CA THR A 147 -15.06 7.32 -13.21
C THR A 147 -14.78 7.98 -11.85
N PRO A 148 -14.06 7.33 -10.91
CA PRO A 148 -13.71 7.98 -9.64
C PRO A 148 -12.97 9.29 -9.92
N THR A 149 -13.49 10.38 -9.36
CA THR A 149 -13.03 11.76 -9.57
C THR A 149 -11.64 11.95 -8.97
N LEU A 150 -10.58 11.62 -9.72
CA LEU A 150 -9.18 11.76 -9.28
C LEU A 150 -8.62 13.13 -9.65
N TYR A 151 -7.89 13.74 -8.72
CA TYR A 151 -7.04 14.90 -8.95
C TYR A 151 -5.72 14.47 -9.58
N ARG A 152 -5.38 15.00 -10.75
CA ARG A 152 -4.18 14.62 -11.50
C ARG A 152 -3.12 15.69 -11.38
N VAL A 153 -1.87 15.29 -11.11
CA VAL A 153 -0.74 16.22 -11.05
C VAL A 153 0.07 16.09 -12.34
N ARG A 154 0.05 17.12 -13.19
CA ARG A 154 0.66 17.14 -14.55
C ARG A 154 1.26 18.51 -14.86
N LYS A 155 2.10 18.62 -15.89
CA LYS A 155 2.55 19.91 -16.42
C LYS A 155 1.41 20.64 -17.17
N SER A 156 0.65 19.90 -17.96
CA SER A 156 -0.57 20.35 -18.61
C SER A 156 -1.61 19.23 -18.64
N TRP A 157 -2.87 19.55 -18.91
CA TRP A 157 -3.91 18.52 -19.01
C TRP A 157 -3.65 17.55 -20.17
N SER A 158 -3.24 18.08 -21.32
CA SER A 158 -2.94 17.32 -22.54
C SER A 158 -1.66 16.49 -22.45
N ASP A 159 -0.69 16.90 -21.62
CA ASP A 159 0.55 16.13 -21.39
C ASP A 159 0.32 15.02 -20.36
N ILE A 160 -0.32 13.93 -20.79
CA ILE A 160 -0.61 12.76 -19.96
C ILE A 160 0.66 12.07 -19.44
N ASN A 161 1.75 12.13 -20.21
CA ASN A 161 3.02 11.48 -19.87
C ASN A 161 3.75 12.19 -18.73
N SER A 162 3.47 13.48 -18.53
CA SER A 162 3.95 14.20 -17.35
C SER A 162 3.24 13.83 -16.04
N GLN A 163 2.29 12.90 -16.02
CA GLN A 163 1.56 12.64 -14.78
C GLN A 163 2.45 12.03 -13.68
N ILE A 164 2.68 12.80 -12.61
CA ILE A 164 3.46 12.36 -11.45
C ILE A 164 2.60 11.85 -10.30
N GLY A 165 1.27 11.94 -10.41
CA GLY A 165 0.34 11.34 -9.45
C GLY A 165 -1.13 11.54 -9.80
N ALA A 166 -1.98 10.68 -9.23
CA ALA A 166 -3.44 10.77 -9.28
C ALA A 166 -3.98 10.46 -7.88
N PHE A 167 -4.76 11.38 -7.30
CA PHE A 167 -5.16 11.34 -5.89
C PHE A 167 -6.66 11.53 -5.74
N SER A 168 -7.29 10.80 -4.83
CA SER A 168 -8.69 11.03 -4.45
C SER A 168 -8.86 12.22 -3.49
N SER A 169 -7.76 12.76 -2.96
CA SER A 169 -7.74 13.90 -2.03
C SER A 169 -6.97 15.08 -2.65
N LEU A 170 -7.62 16.24 -2.68
CA LEU A 170 -7.03 17.48 -3.18
C LEU A 170 -5.78 17.88 -2.37
N ASP A 171 -5.81 17.75 -1.05
CA ASP A 171 -4.69 18.15 -0.19
C ASP A 171 -3.45 17.28 -0.44
N ARG A 172 -3.65 15.98 -0.64
CA ARG A 172 -2.56 15.07 -1.04
C ARG A 172 -2.01 15.43 -2.43
N ALA A 173 -2.87 15.78 -3.38
CA ALA A 173 -2.44 16.23 -4.70
C ALA A 173 -1.61 17.52 -4.64
N LYS A 174 -2.05 18.51 -3.84
CA LYS A 174 -1.32 19.76 -3.61
C LYS A 174 0.06 19.51 -3.00
N LYS A 175 0.15 18.59 -2.04
CA LYS A 175 1.42 18.20 -1.40
C LYS A 175 2.38 17.53 -2.39
N ALA A 176 1.87 16.69 -3.28
CA ALA A 176 2.65 16.02 -4.32
C ALA A 176 3.01 16.92 -5.52
N CYS A 177 2.34 18.08 -5.68
CA CYS A 177 2.58 19.01 -6.77
C CYS A 177 3.99 19.63 -6.67
N LYS A 178 4.76 19.57 -7.76
CA LYS A 178 6.11 20.13 -7.89
C LYS A 178 6.06 21.45 -8.66
N THR A 179 7.08 22.30 -8.53
CA THR A 179 7.19 23.53 -9.33
C THR A 179 7.12 23.21 -10.82
N GLY A 180 6.29 23.95 -11.57
CA GLY A 180 6.03 23.70 -12.99
C GLY A 180 5.01 22.60 -13.26
N TYR A 181 4.27 22.17 -12.24
CA TYR A 181 3.12 21.27 -12.35
C TYR A 181 1.85 21.95 -11.83
N SER A 182 0.71 21.38 -12.17
CA SER A 182 -0.60 21.79 -11.68
C SER A 182 -1.42 20.57 -11.29
N VAL A 183 -2.33 20.77 -10.33
CA VAL A 183 -3.37 19.81 -9.99
C VAL A 183 -4.59 20.12 -10.84
N PHE A 184 -5.07 19.11 -11.56
CA PHE A 184 -6.26 19.14 -12.40
C PHE A 184 -7.37 18.31 -11.77
N ASP A 185 -8.62 18.79 -11.82
CA ASP A 185 -9.78 17.96 -11.51
C ASP A 185 -10.09 16.95 -12.63
N ALA A 186 -11.14 16.16 -12.47
CA ALA A 186 -11.52 15.15 -13.46
C ALA A 186 -11.91 15.71 -14.83
N ASN A 187 -12.26 17.00 -14.91
CA ASN A 187 -12.64 17.69 -16.15
C ASN A 187 -11.44 18.39 -16.80
N GLY A 188 -10.25 18.28 -16.20
CA GLY A 188 -9.06 18.97 -16.69
C GLY A 188 -8.99 20.45 -16.35
N LYS A 189 -9.81 20.91 -15.38
CA LYS A 189 -9.69 22.26 -14.85
C LYS A 189 -8.55 22.32 -13.84
N VAL A 190 -7.70 23.32 -13.97
CA VAL A 190 -6.66 23.60 -12.97
C VAL A 190 -7.33 24.02 -11.66
N VAL A 191 -7.10 23.24 -10.60
CA VAL A 191 -7.58 23.54 -9.24
C VAL A 191 -6.46 24.00 -8.30
N TYR A 192 -5.19 23.78 -8.69
CA TYR A 192 -4.03 24.31 -7.97
C TYR A 192 -2.79 24.39 -8.87
N PRO A 193 -2.33 25.60 -9.26
CA PRO A 193 -1.05 25.80 -9.95
C PRO A 193 0.12 25.92 -8.94
N LYS A 194 1.34 25.50 -9.33
CA LYS A 194 2.54 25.60 -8.49
C LYS A 194 3.81 25.95 -9.26
#